data_AF-A0A6J4FV92-F1
#
_entry.id   AF-A0A6J4FV92-F1
#
_cell.length_a   1.000
_cell.length_b   1.000
_cell.length_c   1.000
_cell.angle_alpha   90.00
_cell.angle_beta   90.00
_cell.angle_gamma   90.00
#
_symmetry.space_group_name_H-M   'P 1'
#
loop_
_entity.id
_entity.type
_entity.pdbx_description
1 polymer ?
#
loop_
_entity_poly.entity_id
_entity_poly.type
_entity_poly.pdbx_seq_one_letter_code
_entity_poly.pdbx_strand_id
1 'polypeptide(L)'
;MLVTSRETKRWILPKGQPEKDLKPHEVAKAEAYEEAGLKGSIAKKAFASFASTKRLKSGTERPVLVKVYLLRVEAERGTWPEQGQRERRWFTPAEAATIVGEPELVPILLDFGSRWA
;
A
#
# COMPACT_ATOMS: atom_id res chain seq x y z
N MET A 1 3.44 -7.63 1.63
CA MET A 1 4.02 -6.69 2.61
C MET A 1 2.98 -5.67 2.99
N LEU A 2 2.83 -5.38 4.29
CA LEU A 2 2.10 -4.21 4.79
C LEU A 2 3.04 -3.34 5.61
N VAL A 3 2.63 -2.09 5.81
CA VAL A 3 3.27 -1.13 6.71
C VAL A 3 2.25 -0.55 7.68
N THR A 4 2.70 -0.03 8.82
CA THR A 4 1.81 0.72 9.72
C THR A 4 1.57 2.13 9.20
N SER A 5 0.34 2.64 9.33
CA SER A 5 0.05 4.07 9.22
C SER A 5 0.82 4.86 10.28
N ARG A 6 1.12 6.14 10.02
CA ARG A 6 1.90 6.97 10.95
C ARG A 6 1.14 7.28 12.25
N GLU A 7 -0.12 7.70 12.12
CA GLU A 7 -0.93 8.20 13.25
C GLU A 7 -1.58 7.08 14.06
N THR A 8 -2.26 6.15 13.39
CA THR A 8 -3.13 5.15 14.05
C THR A 8 -2.47 3.78 14.17
N LYS A 9 -1.26 3.61 13.61
CA LYS A 9 -0.51 2.35 13.58
C LYS A 9 -1.28 1.15 13.02
N ARG A 10 -2.28 1.40 12.18
CA ARG A 10 -3.02 0.34 11.47
C ARG A 10 -2.19 -0.20 10.31
N TRP A 11 -2.31 -1.49 10.04
CA TRP A 11 -1.67 -2.11 8.88
C TRP A 11 -2.36 -1.71 7.58
N ILE A 12 -1.58 -1.19 6.64
CA ILE A 12 -2.02 -0.72 5.32
C ILE A 12 -1.05 -1.17 4.23
N LEU A 13 -1.52 -1.13 2.97
CA LEU A 13 -0.60 -1.16 1.82
C LEU A 13 0.20 0.14 1.75
N PRO A 14 1.47 0.10 1.28
CA PRO A 14 2.21 1.31 0.99
C PRO A 14 1.48 2.17 -0.03
N LYS A 15 1.28 3.46 0.28
CA LYS A 15 0.45 4.33 -0.56
C LYS A 15 0.81 5.81 -0.44
N GLY A 16 0.77 6.48 -1.58
CA GLY A 16 1.07 7.92 -1.70
C GLY A 16 -0.07 8.78 -2.18
N GLN A 17 0.21 10.07 -2.25
CA GLN A 17 -0.63 11.02 -2.96
C GLN A 17 -0.20 11.10 -4.43
N PRO A 18 -1.12 11.39 -5.37
CA PRO A 18 -0.74 11.67 -6.75
C PRO A 18 0.27 12.82 -6.83
N GLU A 19 1.33 12.63 -7.61
CA GLU A 19 2.35 13.64 -7.92
C GLU A 19 2.21 14.08 -9.38
N LYS A 20 2.46 15.37 -9.65
CA LYS A 20 2.15 16.01 -10.94
C LYS A 20 2.88 15.37 -12.13
N ASP A 21 4.09 14.85 -11.90
CA ASP A 21 5.00 14.38 -12.95
C ASP A 21 5.20 12.86 -12.95
N LEU A 22 4.49 12.13 -12.08
CA LEU A 22 4.60 10.67 -11.96
C LEU A 22 3.30 9.97 -12.33
N LYS A 23 3.41 8.85 -13.05
CA LYS A 23 2.26 7.98 -13.28
C LYS A 23 1.86 7.31 -11.96
N PRO A 24 0.58 6.97 -11.74
CA PRO A 24 0.14 6.40 -10.47
C PRO A 24 0.88 5.13 -10.01
N HIS A 25 1.33 4.28 -10.94
CA HIS A 25 2.14 3.11 -10.61
C HIS A 25 3.58 3.49 -10.23
N GLU A 26 4.12 4.59 -10.76
CA GLU A 26 5.45 5.08 -10.38
C GLU A 26 5.42 5.65 -8.96
N VAL A 27 4.37 6.40 -8.62
CA VAL A 27 4.10 6.84 -7.23
C VAL A 27 4.01 5.63 -6.31
N ALA A 28 3.17 4.64 -6.63
CA ALA A 28 3.03 3.43 -5.80
C ALA A 28 4.36 2.68 -5.60
N LYS A 29 5.24 2.66 -6.61
CA LYS A 29 6.58 2.06 -6.52
C LYS A 29 7.51 2.89 -5.63
N ALA A 30 7.49 4.22 -5.76
CA ALA A 30 8.28 5.11 -4.91
C ALA A 30 7.88 4.97 -3.44
N GLU A 31 6.58 4.96 -3.16
CA GLU A 31 6.02 4.80 -1.81
C GLU A 31 6.34 3.43 -1.22
N ALA A 32 6.32 2.35 -2.01
CA ALA A 32 6.77 1.04 -1.55
C ALA A 32 8.26 1.05 -1.13
N TYR A 33 9.10 1.88 -1.75
CA TYR A 33 10.48 2.08 -1.32
C TYR A 33 10.57 2.97 -0.08
N GLU A 34 9.86 4.10 -0.06
CA GLU A 34 9.94 5.07 1.02
C GLU A 34 9.35 4.53 2.33
N GLU A 35 8.17 3.92 2.27
CA GLU A 35 7.44 3.42 3.43
C GLU A 35 7.92 2.04 3.87
N ALA A 36 8.33 1.18 2.92
CA ALA A 36 8.63 -0.24 3.19
C ALA A 36 10.02 -0.69 2.74
N GLY A 37 10.85 0.14 2.11
CA GLY A 37 12.19 -0.25 1.65
C GLY A 37 12.19 -1.30 0.54
N LEU A 38 11.09 -1.48 -0.18
CA LEU A 38 10.97 -2.47 -1.25
C LEU A 38 11.47 -1.92 -2.58
N LYS A 39 12.22 -2.73 -3.32
CA LYS A 39 12.62 -2.44 -4.71
C LYS A 39 12.21 -3.59 -5.62
N GLY A 40 11.84 -3.23 -6.84
CA GLY A 40 11.57 -4.19 -7.90
C GLY A 40 10.77 -3.60 -9.05
N SER A 41 10.05 -4.47 -9.75
CA SER A 41 9.32 -4.14 -10.97
C SER A 41 7.82 -4.01 -10.69
N ILE A 42 7.21 -2.88 -11.06
CA ILE A 42 5.78 -2.61 -10.82
C ILE A 42 4.96 -2.76 -12.11
N ALA A 43 3.76 -3.32 -11.98
CA ALA A 43 2.80 -3.39 -13.08
C ALA A 43 2.25 -2.00 -13.41
N LYS A 44 2.18 -1.66 -14.71
CA LYS A 44 1.61 -0.38 -15.17
C LYS A 44 0.09 -0.31 -15.02
N LYS A 45 -0.57 -1.47 -15.14
CA LYS A 45 -2.03 -1.61 -14.98
C LYS A 45 -2.36 -1.84 -13.50
N ALA A 46 -3.38 -1.15 -13.01
CA ALA A 46 -3.88 -1.39 -11.66
C ALA A 46 -4.47 -2.81 -11.59
N PHE A 47 -4.17 -3.51 -10.50
CA PHE A 47 -4.76 -4.81 -10.18
C PHE A 47 -6.21 -4.64 -9.74
N ALA A 48 -6.45 -3.66 -8.87
CA ALA A 48 -7.75 -3.36 -8.32
C ALA A 48 -7.83 -1.87 -7.92
N SER A 49 -9.03 -1.44 -7.55
CA SER A 49 -9.26 -0.16 -6.89
C SER A 49 -10.39 -0.28 -5.89
N PHE A 50 -10.33 0.51 -4.82
CA PHE A 50 -11.36 0.54 -3.79
C PHE A 50 -11.59 1.97 -3.30
N ALA A 51 -12.79 2.24 -2.76
CA ALA A 51 -13.09 3.53 -2.18
C ALA A 51 -12.53 3.63 -0.76
N SER A 52 -12.00 4.80 -0.41
CA SER A 52 -11.50 5.09 0.92
C SER A 52 -11.82 6.54 1.29
N THR A 53 -11.69 6.89 2.57
CA THR A 53 -11.85 8.27 3.02
C THR A 53 -10.48 8.88 3.33
N LYS A 54 -10.24 10.05 2.76
CA LYS A 54 -9.08 10.88 3.11
C LYS A 54 -9.55 11.98 4.07
N ARG A 55 -8.97 12.01 5.26
CA ARG A 55 -9.13 13.14 6.18
C ARG A 55 -8.26 14.30 5.72
N LEU A 56 -8.87 15.46 5.53
CA LEU A 56 -8.19 16.71 5.19
C LEU A 56 -7.66 17.38 6.45
N LYS A 57 -6.71 18.31 6.29
CA LYS A 57 -6.20 19.14 7.40
C LYS A 57 -7.30 19.94 8.12
N SER A 58 -8.40 20.24 7.42
CA SER A 58 -9.59 20.88 7.99
C SER A 58 -10.42 19.96 8.90
N GLY A 59 -10.06 18.68 9.02
CA GLY A 59 -10.83 17.67 9.74
C GLY A 59 -11.95 17.02 8.92
N THR A 60 -12.28 17.57 7.75
CA THR A 60 -13.30 17.03 6.84
C THR A 60 -12.80 15.75 6.16
N GLU A 61 -13.68 14.77 5.97
CA GLU A 61 -13.38 13.58 5.18
C GLU A 61 -13.87 13.75 3.74
N ARG A 62 -13.07 13.28 2.77
CA ARG A 62 -13.48 13.19 1.37
C ARG A 62 -13.30 11.77 0.85
N PRO A 63 -14.28 11.25 0.08
CA PRO A 63 -14.11 9.99 -0.61
C PRO A 63 -13.01 10.12 -1.66
N VAL A 64 -12.15 9.12 -1.72
CA VAL A 64 -11.07 8.99 -2.69
C VAL A 64 -11.04 7.56 -3.23
N LEU A 65 -10.65 7.42 -4.50
CA LEU A 65 -10.43 6.11 -5.10
C LEU A 65 -8.95 5.75 -4.96
N VAL A 66 -8.66 4.64 -4.29
CA VAL A 66 -7.30 4.10 -4.15
C VAL A 66 -7.09 3.06 -5.24
N LYS A 67 -5.99 3.16 -5.99
CA LYS A 67 -5.58 2.17 -7.00
C LYS A 67 -4.48 1.28 -6.42
N VAL A 68 -4.64 -0.02 -6.56
CA VAL A 68 -3.68 -1.03 -6.10
C VAL A 68 -2.89 -1.54 -7.29
N TYR A 69 -1.57 -1.56 -7.16
CA TYR A 69 -0.63 -2.01 -8.20
C TYR A 69 0.23 -3.15 -7.67
N LEU A 70 0.48 -4.15 -8.52
CA LEU A 70 1.35 -5.27 -8.14
C LEU A 70 2.81 -4.89 -8.31
N LEU A 71 3.57 -5.03 -7.22
CA LEU A 71 5.02 -4.91 -7.22
C LEU A 71 5.64 -6.30 -7.08
N ARG A 72 6.39 -6.73 -8.09
CA ARG A 72 7.29 -7.87 -7.95
C ARG A 72 8.52 -7.42 -7.19
N VAL A 73 8.65 -7.86 -5.95
CA VAL A 73 9.80 -7.50 -5.10
C VAL A 73 11.03 -8.27 -5.55
N GLU A 74 12.11 -7.53 -5.77
CA GLU A 74 13.44 -8.05 -6.16
C GLU A 74 14.46 -7.82 -5.04
N ALA A 75 14.25 -6.80 -4.19
CA ALA A 75 15.07 -6.56 -3.02
C ALA A 75 14.28 -5.87 -1.90
N GLU A 76 14.61 -6.23 -0.67
CA GLU A 76 14.15 -5.57 0.55
C GLU A 76 15.35 -4.92 1.25
N ARG A 77 15.30 -3.61 1.49
CA ARG A 77 16.43 -2.85 2.06
C ARG A 77 16.43 -2.95 3.58
N GLY A 78 17.60 -3.21 4.17
CA GLY A 78 17.79 -3.19 5.63
C GLY A 78 17.62 -1.80 6.24
N THR A 79 17.91 -0.75 5.47
CA THR A 79 17.63 0.65 5.85
C THR A 79 16.79 1.35 4.79
N TRP A 80 15.78 2.10 5.20
CA TRP A 80 14.87 2.81 4.27
C TRP A 80 14.35 4.13 4.84
N PRO A 81 13.82 5.04 4.00
CA PRO A 81 13.53 6.42 4.39
C PRO A 81 12.60 6.57 5.61
N GLU A 82 11.52 5.79 5.70
CA GLU A 82 10.54 5.91 6.79
C GLU A 82 10.67 4.86 7.90
N GLN A 83 11.81 4.18 8.00
CA GLN A 83 11.99 3.09 8.98
C GLN A 83 11.75 3.50 10.44
N GLY A 84 12.02 4.76 10.79
CA GLY A 84 11.79 5.28 12.14
C GLY A 84 10.34 5.72 12.40
N GLN A 85 9.49 5.71 11.37
CA GLN A 85 8.10 6.17 11.44
C GLN A 85 7.10 5.02 11.31
N ARG A 86 7.53 3.89 10.72
CA ARG A 86 6.68 2.77 10.36
C ARG A 86 7.32 1.43 10.68
N GLU A 87 6.48 0.49 11.04
CA GLU A 87 6.81 -0.93 10.98
C GLU A 87 6.41 -1.48 9.62
N ARG A 88 7.17 -2.47 9.13
CA ARG A 88 6.84 -3.25 7.93
C ARG A 88 6.86 -4.73 8.27
N ARG A 89 5.96 -5.50 7.67
CA ARG A 89 5.94 -6.95 7.84
C ARG A 89 5.35 -7.67 6.64
N TRP A 90 5.94 -8.81 6.31
CA TRP A 90 5.36 -9.77 5.38
C TRP A 90 4.24 -10.55 6.05
N PHE A 91 3.12 -10.63 5.35
CA PHE A 91 1.94 -11.38 5.73
C PHE A 91 1.56 -12.25 4.55
N THR A 92 1.01 -13.42 4.84
CA THR A 92 0.23 -14.13 3.82
C THR A 92 -0.99 -13.30 3.44
N PRO A 93 -1.56 -13.48 2.22
CA PRO A 93 -2.75 -12.75 1.82
C PRO A 93 -3.94 -12.97 2.77
N ALA A 94 -4.09 -14.17 3.31
CA ALA A 94 -5.12 -14.50 4.30
C ALA A 94 -4.92 -13.76 5.64
N GLU A 95 -3.70 -13.71 6.18
CA GLU A 95 -3.40 -12.92 7.38
C GLU A 95 -3.59 -11.42 7.14
N ALA A 96 -3.13 -10.92 5.99
CA ALA A 96 -3.31 -9.52 5.63
C ALA A 96 -4.79 -9.12 5.62
N ALA A 97 -5.64 -9.99 5.07
CA ALA A 97 -7.09 -9.79 5.00
C ALA A 97 -7.78 -9.71 6.37
N THR A 98 -7.18 -10.26 7.45
CA THR A 98 -7.77 -10.19 8.80
C THR A 98 -7.31 -8.97 9.61
N ILE A 99 -6.23 -8.31 9.21
CA ILE A 99 -5.61 -7.22 10.00
C ILE A 99 -5.70 -5.83 9.37
N VAL A 100 -6.01 -5.74 8.08
CA VAL A 100 -6.18 -4.44 7.40
C VAL A 100 -7.41 -3.70 7.92
N GLY A 101 -7.31 -2.38 8.01
CA GLY A 101 -8.42 -1.54 8.50
C GLY A 101 -9.48 -1.23 7.46
N GLU A 102 -9.17 -1.41 6.17
CA GLU A 102 -10.04 -1.08 5.04
C GLU A 102 -10.83 -2.33 4.59
N PRO A 103 -12.16 -2.42 4.84
CA PRO A 103 -12.94 -3.60 4.51
C PRO A 103 -12.94 -3.93 3.02
N GLU A 104 -12.93 -2.91 2.15
CA GLU A 104 -12.87 -3.12 0.69
C GLU A 104 -11.54 -3.70 0.21
N LEU A 105 -10.48 -3.65 1.02
CA LEU A 105 -9.18 -4.22 0.68
C LEU A 105 -9.14 -5.75 0.91
N VAL A 106 -9.99 -6.28 1.80
CA VAL A 106 -10.10 -7.71 2.12
C VAL A 106 -10.31 -8.58 0.87
N PRO A 107 -11.34 -8.36 0.02
CA PRO A 107 -11.55 -9.20 -1.16
C PRO A 107 -10.41 -9.08 -2.18
N ILE A 108 -9.75 -7.92 -2.27
CA ILE A 108 -8.60 -7.71 -3.17
C ILE A 108 -7.40 -8.54 -2.72
N LEU A 109 -7.14 -8.60 -1.41
CA LEU A 109 -6.07 -9.43 -0.85
C LEU A 109 -6.35 -10.92 -1.03
N LEU A 110 -7.60 -11.35 -0.86
CA LEU A 110 -7.99 -12.75 -1.07
C LEU A 110 -7.92 -13.15 -2.56
N ASP A 111 -8.34 -12.28 -3.48
CA ASP A 111 -8.17 -12.48 -4.94
C ASP A 111 -6.68 -12.49 -5.34
N PHE A 112 -5.85 -11.66 -4.69
CA PHE A 112 -4.41 -11.76 -4.87
C PHE A 112 -3.92 -13.14 -4.40
N GLY A 113 -4.29 -13.58 -3.21
CA GLY A 113 -3.90 -14.89 -2.71
C GLY A 113 -4.30 -16.05 -3.62
N SER A 114 -5.51 -16.06 -4.15
CA SER A 114 -5.99 -17.17 -4.99
C SER A 114 -5.28 -17.31 -6.34
N ARG A 115 -4.68 -16.23 -6.87
CA ARG A 115 -3.98 -16.22 -8.17
C ARG A 115 -2.51 -16.64 -8.09
N TRP A 116 -1.91 -16.57 -6.90
CA TRP A 116 -0.49 -16.81 -6.68
C TRP A 116 -0.20 -17.75 -5.49
N ALA A 117 -1.23 -18.45 -4.99
CA ALA A 117 -1.09 -19.54 -4.03
C ALA A 117 -0.58 -20.83 -4.68
#